data_AF-A0A7W0RIL7-F1
#
_entry.id   AF-A0A7W0RIL7-F1
#
_cell.length_a   1.000
_cell.length_b   1.000
_cell.length_c   1.000
_cell.angle_alpha   90.00
_cell.angle_beta   90.00
_cell.angle_gamma   90.00
#
_symmetry.space_group_name_H-M   'P 1'
#
loop_
_entity.id
_entity.type
_entity.pdbx_description
1 polymer ?
#
loop_
_entity_poly.entity_id
_entity_poly.type
_entity_poly.pdbx_seq_one_letter_code
_entity_poly.pdbx_strand_id
1 'polypeptide(L)' 'VHEIGKKLVEEAAESWMAAEHESTERTAQELSQLLYHVQAMMLARGLTLDDVYAHL' A
#
# COMPACT_ATOMS: atom_id res chain seq x y z
N VAL A 1 -11.04 -9.28 4.25
CA VAL A 1 -9.58 -9.40 4.10
C VAL A 1 -9.17 -9.74 2.66
N HIS A 2 -9.77 -10.75 2.03
CA HIS A 2 -9.41 -11.19 0.65
C HIS A 2 -9.37 -10.07 -0.39
N GLU A 3 -10.43 -9.26 -0.50
CA GLU A 3 -10.50 -8.17 -1.48
C GLU A 3 -9.49 -7.05 -1.20
N ILE A 4 -9.24 -6.73 0.08
CA ILE A 4 -8.19 -5.76 0.47
C ILE A 4 -6.81 -6.30 0.08
N GLY A 5 -6.58 -7.60 0.28
CA GLY A 5 -5.32 -8.25 -0.09
C GLY A 5 -5.05 -8.24 -1.60
N LYS A 6 -6.08 -8.48 -2.43
CA LYS A 6 -5.94 -8.35 -3.89
C LYS A 6 -5.50 -6.95 -4.29
N LYS A 7 -6.20 -5.93 -3.79
CA LYS A 7 -5.86 -4.53 -4.07
C LYS A 7 -4.47 -4.17 -3.56
N LEU A 8 -4.08 -4.58 -2.35
CA LEU A 8 -2.74 -4.35 -1.81
C LEU A 8 -1.64 -4.88 -2.75
N VAL A 9 -1.81 -6.08 -3.31
CA VAL A 9 -0.85 -6.68 -4.27
C VAL A 9 -0.85 -5.92 -5.60
N GLU A 10 -2.02 -5.53 -6.09
CA GLU A 10 -2.18 -4.73 -7.31
C GLU A 10 -1.47 -3.38 -7.20
N GLU A 11 -1.73 -2.61 -6.14
CA GLU A 11 -1.12 -1.30 -5.92
C GLU A 11 0.41 -1.40 -5.73
N ALA A 12 0.91 -2.51 -5.17
CA ALA A 12 2.35 -2.74 -5.06
C ALA A 12 2.99 -2.94 -6.44
N ALA A 13 2.33 -3.67 -7.34
CA ALA A 13 2.78 -3.84 -8.71
C ALA A 13 2.70 -2.52 -9.50
N GLU A 14 1.60 -1.77 -9.36
CA GLU A 14 1.42 -0.48 -10.01
C GLU A 14 2.44 0.56 -9.51
N SER A 15 2.71 0.60 -8.21
CA SER A 15 3.74 1.47 -7.63
C SER A 15 5.13 1.16 -8.20
N TRP A 16 5.48 -0.12 -8.37
CA TRP A 16 6.75 -0.49 -9.00
C TRP A 16 6.79 -0.06 -10.47
N MET A 17 5.74 -0.35 -11.24
CA MET A 17 5.65 0.04 -12.65
C MET A 17 5.75 1.56 -12.83
N ALA A 18 5.07 2.33 -11.99
CA ALA A 18 5.13 3.79 -12.02
C ALA A 18 6.53 4.31 -11.68
N ALA A 19 7.20 3.73 -10.68
CA ALA A 19 8.55 4.11 -10.30
C ALA A 19 9.59 3.84 -11.41
N GLU A 20 9.39 2.80 -12.23
CA GLU A 20 10.29 2.43 -13.33
C GLU A 20 10.04 3.24 -14.62
N HIS A 21 8.79 3.65 -14.86
CA HIS A 21 8.38 4.09 -16.20
C HIS A 21 7.60 5.41 -16.26
N GLU A 22 7.14 5.93 -15.13
CA GLU A 22 6.25 7.10 -15.08
C GLU A 22 6.86 8.28 -14.32
N SER A 23 6.12 9.38 -14.22
CA SER A 23 6.60 10.58 -13.52
C SER A 23 6.60 10.41 -11.99
N THR A 24 7.31 11.31 -11.30
CA THR A 24 7.29 11.39 -9.83
C THR A 24 5.87 11.58 -9.29
N GLU A 25 5.05 12.39 -9.98
CA GLU A 25 3.66 12.62 -9.60
C GLU A 25 2.83 11.33 -9.72
N ARG A 26 3.02 10.55 -10.79
CA ARG A 26 2.31 9.27 -10.94
C ARG A 26 2.79 8.25 -9.91
N THR A 27 4.09 8.16 -9.68
CA THR A 27 4.66 7.28 -8.63
C THR A 27 4.09 7.62 -7.25
N ALA A 28 4.03 8.91 -6.91
CA ALA A 28 3.44 9.36 -5.66
C ALA A 28 1.95 9.02 -5.56
N GLN A 29 1.22 9.08 -6.68
CA GLN A 29 -0.17 8.66 -6.73
C GLN A 29 -0.34 7.17 -6.42
N GLU A 30 0.42 6.28 -7.04
CA GLU A 30 0.29 4.83 -6.77
C GLU A 30 0.73 4.50 -5.33
N LEU A 31 1.84 5.09 -4.86
CA LEU A 31 2.28 4.91 -3.48
C LEU A 31 1.21 5.37 -2.48
N SER A 32 0.43 6.41 -2.80
CA SER A 32 -0.68 6.84 -1.95
C SER A 32 -1.79 5.78 -1.85
N GLN A 33 -2.10 5.08 -2.95
CA GLN A 33 -3.07 3.99 -2.98
C GLN A 33 -2.55 2.76 -2.25
N LEU A 34 -1.26 2.45 -2.39
CA LEU A 34 -0.60 1.38 -1.64
C LEU A 34 -0.69 1.65 -0.12
N LEU A 35 -0.33 2.85 0.33
CA LEU A 35 -0.42 3.24 1.74
C LEU A 35 -1.86 3.18 2.26
N TYR A 36 -2.85 3.53 1.44
CA TYR A 36 -4.26 3.40 1.79
C TYR A 36 -4.64 1.93 2.04
N HIS A 37 -4.28 1.02 1.12
CA HIS A 37 -4.63 -0.40 1.25
C HIS A 37 -3.86 -1.11 2.37
N VAL A 38 -2.62 -0.67 2.69
CA VAL A 38 -1.90 -1.11 3.90
C VAL A 38 -2.71 -0.75 5.14
N GLN A 39 -3.15 0.50 5.27
CA GLN A 39 -3.94 0.94 6.43
C GLN A 39 -5.31 0.23 6.50
N ALA A 40 -5.97 0.01 5.35
CA ALA A 40 -7.20 -0.78 5.31
C ALA A 40 -6.98 -2.24 5.78
N MET A 41 -5.85 -2.84 5.43
CA MET A 41 -5.46 -4.17 5.92
C MET A 41 -5.20 -4.16 7.42
N MET A 42 -4.51 -3.14 7.94
CA MET A 42 -4.27 -2.97 9.38
C MET A 42 -5.60 -2.92 10.15
N LEU A 43 -6.55 -2.08 9.71
CA LEU A 43 -7.88 -1.98 10.32
C LEU A 43 -8.64 -3.31 10.26
N ALA A 44 -8.60 -4.01 9.13
CA ALA A 44 -9.24 -5.31 8.97
C ALA A 44 -8.60 -6.42 9.84
N ARG A 45 -7.38 -6.22 10.32
CA ARG A 45 -6.64 -7.14 11.21
C ARG A 45 -6.57 -6.65 12.66
N GLY A 46 -7.10 -5.47 12.97
CA GLY A 46 -7.05 -4.88 14.31
C GLY A 46 -5.65 -4.44 14.72
N LEU A 47 -4.79 -4.06 13.77
CA LEU A 47 -3.43 -3.58 14.03
C LEU A 47 -3.40 -2.06 14.14
N THR A 48 -2.64 -1.56 15.10
CA THR A 48 -2.30 -0.14 15.23
C THR A 48 -1.00 0.18 14.48
N LEU A 49 -0.69 1.48 14.33
CA LEU A 49 0.61 1.89 13.80
C LEU A 49 1.76 1.46 14.72
N ASP A 50 1.57 1.51 16.03
CA ASP A 50 2.60 1.09 17.01
C ASP A 50 2.94 -0.40 16.84
N ASP A 51 1.92 -1.25 16.63
CA ASP A 51 2.14 -2.68 16.37
C ASP A 51 3.04 -2.91 15.14
N VAL A 52 2.87 -2.11 14.08
CA VAL A 52 3.66 -2.24 12.84
C VAL A 52 5.03 -1.61 12.99
N TYR A 53 5.12 -0.43 13.60
CA TYR A 53 6.38 0.30 13.78
C TYR A 53 7.32 -0.34 14.79
N ALA A 54 6.83 -1.18 15.69
CA ALA A 54 7.67 -2.03 16.54
C ALA A 54 8.55 -3.04 15.74
N HIS A 55 8.28 -3.21 14.44
CA HIS A 55 9.02 -4.10 13.54
C HIS A 55 9.92 -3.39 12.52
N LEU A 56 10.00 -2.05 12.55
CA LEU A 56 10.92 -1.25 11.72
C LEU A 56 12.24 -1.00 12.44
#